data_AF-A0A382S7T4-F1
#
_entry.id   AF-A0A382S7T4-F1
#
_cell.length_a   1.000
_cell.length_b   1.000
_cell.length_c   1.000
_cell.angle_alpha   90.00
_cell.angle_beta   90.00
_cell.angle_gamma   90.00
#
_symmetry.space_group_name_H-M   'P 1'
#
loop_
_entity.id
_entity.type
_entity.pdbx_description
1 polymer ?
#
loop_
_entity_poly.entity_id
_entity_poly.type
_entity_poly.pdbx_seq_one_letter_code
_entity_poly.pdbx_strand_id
1 'polypeptide(L)'
;VVGNLPGPANTEDWTFVAANYDSEDSTVSVYVDVDASSIDDDLVKVTEPARWNTGQATFAIGGLRPDNTAELWDGAIDNVFVYEGILTDEEMKDLRDRAAIAGEVLRITEVVRNPDNSVTLTWTSNPNAGTTYTVLFSQDLSDPLEFWGDDDDSVASGGETTTHTTGIFEAVDKLFLIVKKNE
;
A
#
# COMPACT_ATOMS: atom_id res chain seq x y z
N VAL A 1 -25.37 18.64 0.35
CA VAL A 1 -25.40 17.33 -0.33
C VAL A 1 -24.01 16.81 -0.15
N VAL A 2 -23.82 15.73 0.62
CA VAL A 2 -22.52 15.06 0.66
C VAL A 2 -22.31 14.48 -0.74
N GLY A 3 -21.21 14.81 -1.41
CA GLY A 3 -20.91 14.20 -2.70
C GLY A 3 -20.92 12.67 -2.59
N ASN A 4 -21.54 11.99 -3.55
CA ASN A 4 -21.59 10.53 -3.56
C ASN A 4 -20.29 9.98 -4.14
N LEU A 5 -19.49 9.31 -3.32
CA LEU A 5 -18.42 8.42 -3.78
C LEU A 5 -18.99 7.03 -4.07
N PRO A 6 -18.47 6.32 -5.09
CA PRO A 6 -18.79 4.92 -5.29
C PRO A 6 -18.28 4.08 -4.11
N GLY A 7 -19.02 3.03 -3.77
CA GLY A 7 -18.54 1.97 -2.87
C GLY A 7 -18.07 0.77 -3.69
N PRO A 8 -17.13 -0.03 -3.17
CA PRO A 8 -16.65 -1.23 -3.86
C PRO A 8 -17.78 -2.25 -4.03
N ALA A 9 -17.77 -2.98 -5.15
CA ALA A 9 -18.75 -4.03 -5.43
C ALA A 9 -18.49 -5.30 -4.61
N ASN A 10 -17.22 -5.55 -4.26
CA ASN A 10 -16.74 -6.66 -3.44
C ASN A 10 -15.70 -6.16 -2.42
N THR A 11 -15.65 -6.75 -1.23
CA THR A 11 -14.66 -6.42 -0.19
C THR A 11 -13.24 -6.83 -0.56
N GLU A 12 -13.09 -7.74 -1.53
CA GLU A 12 -11.78 -8.24 -1.98
C GLU A 12 -11.22 -7.49 -3.20
N ASP A 13 -11.96 -6.52 -3.75
CA ASP A 13 -11.50 -5.77 -4.92
C ASP A 13 -10.51 -4.67 -4.51
N TRP A 14 -9.36 -4.61 -5.20
CA TRP A 14 -8.39 -3.53 -5.01
C TRP A 14 -9.01 -2.19 -5.39
N THR A 15 -8.99 -1.24 -4.45
CA THR A 15 -9.50 0.12 -4.62
C THR A 15 -8.36 1.10 -4.48
N PHE A 16 -8.29 2.10 -5.36
CA PHE A 16 -7.42 3.25 -5.19
C PHE A 16 -8.16 4.33 -4.39
N VAL A 17 -7.55 4.81 -3.32
CA VAL A 17 -8.08 5.91 -2.51
C VAL A 17 -6.96 6.93 -2.28
N ALA A 18 -7.27 8.21 -2.53
CA ALA A 18 -6.39 9.31 -2.21
C ALA A 18 -7.18 10.49 -1.64
N ALA A 19 -6.50 11.35 -0.89
CA ALA A 19 -7.10 12.58 -0.39
C ALA A 19 -6.10 13.74 -0.43
N ASN A 20 -6.58 14.90 -0.90
CA ASN A 20 -5.90 16.19 -0.74
C ASN A 20 -6.61 16.99 0.34
N TYR A 21 -5.83 17.69 1.16
CA TYR A 21 -6.34 18.72 2.04
C TYR A 21 -5.81 20.08 1.62
N ASP A 22 -6.73 21.00 1.34
CA ASP A 22 -6.43 22.40 1.08
C ASP A 22 -6.70 23.22 2.35
N SER A 23 -5.64 23.70 2.98
CA SER A 23 -5.77 24.51 4.20
C SER A 23 -6.17 25.96 3.92
N GLU A 24 -5.90 26.49 2.72
CA GLU A 24 -6.28 27.87 2.36
C GLU A 24 -7.80 27.96 2.20
N ASP A 25 -8.39 26.97 1.52
CA ASP A 25 -9.83 26.88 1.28
C ASP A 25 -10.58 26.06 2.35
N SER A 26 -9.86 25.39 3.25
CA SER A 26 -10.43 24.47 4.26
C SER A 26 -11.33 23.40 3.62
N THR A 27 -10.82 22.74 2.58
CA THR A 27 -11.53 21.67 1.87
C THR A 27 -10.71 20.38 1.83
N VAL A 28 -11.41 19.26 1.75
CA VAL A 28 -10.82 17.95 1.44
C VAL A 28 -11.39 17.48 0.12
N SER A 29 -10.51 17.05 -0.79
CA SER A 29 -10.89 16.32 -1.99
C SER A 29 -10.51 14.86 -1.80
N VAL A 30 -11.49 13.96 -1.91
CA VAL A 30 -11.28 12.51 -1.87
C VAL A 30 -11.45 11.96 -3.29
N TYR A 31 -10.48 11.15 -3.70
CA TYR A 31 -10.44 10.47 -4.98
C TYR A 31 -10.61 8.97 -4.76
N VAL A 32 -11.51 8.34 -5.53
CA VAL A 32 -11.79 6.90 -5.44
C VAL A 32 -11.84 6.29 -6.83
N ASP A 33 -11.15 5.18 -6.98
CA ASP A 33 -11.33 4.23 -8.08
C ASP A 33 -11.60 2.85 -7.47
N VAL A 34 -12.82 2.32 -7.67
CA VAL A 34 -13.25 1.05 -7.07
C VAL A 34 -12.75 -0.18 -7.83
N ASP A 35 -12.14 0.02 -8.99
CA ASP A 35 -11.43 -1.01 -9.75
C ASP A 35 -10.00 -0.56 -10.05
N ALA A 36 -9.11 -0.71 -9.08
CA ALA A 36 -7.69 -0.42 -9.27
C ALA A 36 -6.95 -1.48 -10.11
N SER A 37 -7.66 -2.49 -10.65
CA SER A 37 -7.08 -3.48 -11.55
C SER A 37 -7.07 -3.02 -13.02
N SER A 38 -7.79 -1.95 -13.33
CA SER A 38 -7.82 -1.34 -14.66
C SER A 38 -7.61 0.18 -14.58
N ILE A 39 -7.41 0.81 -15.73
CA ILE A 39 -7.34 2.27 -15.86
C ILE A 39 -8.46 2.83 -16.73
N ASP A 40 -9.36 1.97 -17.20
CA ASP A 40 -10.38 2.28 -18.21
C ASP A 40 -11.51 3.13 -17.62
N ASP A 41 -11.73 3.03 -16.31
CA ASP A 41 -12.71 3.84 -15.57
C ASP A 41 -12.17 5.25 -15.27
N ASP A 42 -13.06 6.18 -14.93
CA ASP A 42 -12.70 7.52 -14.51
C ASP A 42 -12.44 7.58 -13.00
N LEU A 43 -11.38 8.30 -12.59
CA LEU A 43 -11.12 8.58 -11.19
C LEU A 43 -12.19 9.53 -10.63
N VAL A 44 -12.98 9.08 -9.66
CA VAL A 44 -14.08 9.87 -9.10
C VAL A 44 -13.54 10.78 -7.99
N LYS A 45 -13.83 12.08 -8.07
CA LYS A 45 -13.46 13.09 -7.07
C LYS A 45 -14.70 13.68 -6.39
N VAL A 46 -14.68 13.76 -5.07
CA VAL A 46 -15.64 14.53 -4.27
C VAL A 46 -14.88 15.53 -3.41
N THR A 47 -15.32 16.79 -3.39
CA THR A 47 -14.72 17.85 -2.57
C THR A 47 -15.74 18.41 -1.59
N GLU A 48 -15.36 18.45 -0.31
CA GLU A 48 -16.23 18.92 0.78
C GLU A 48 -15.46 19.85 1.72
N PRO A 49 -16.16 20.76 2.43
CA PRO A 49 -15.55 21.53 3.51
C PRO A 49 -14.98 20.62 4.60
N ALA A 50 -13.73 20.84 4.98
CA ALA A 50 -13.02 20.12 6.02
C ALA A 50 -12.76 21.05 7.20
N ARG A 51 -13.24 20.66 8.38
CA ARG A 51 -12.98 21.36 9.65
C ARG A 51 -12.19 20.44 10.56
N TRP A 52 -10.89 20.33 10.28
CA TRP A 52 -10.00 19.49 11.07
C TRP A 52 -9.50 20.26 12.29
N ASN A 53 -9.45 19.59 13.43
CA ASN A 53 -8.83 20.13 14.64
C ASN A 53 -7.30 19.97 14.56
N THR A 54 -6.59 20.41 15.61
CA THR A 54 -5.18 20.09 15.79
C THR A 54 -4.99 18.57 15.65
N GLY A 55 -4.32 18.15 14.58
CA GLY A 55 -4.13 16.74 14.24
C GLY A 55 -3.29 16.00 15.27
N GLN A 56 -2.86 14.78 14.92
CA GLN A 56 -2.04 13.96 15.80
C GLN A 56 -0.55 14.07 15.45
N ALA A 57 0.31 13.86 16.44
CA ALA A 57 1.76 13.84 16.25
C ALA A 57 2.28 12.55 15.60
N THR A 58 1.43 11.53 15.46
CA THR A 58 1.77 10.22 14.91
C THR A 58 0.89 9.90 13.71
N PHE A 59 1.47 9.22 12.73
CA PHE A 59 0.78 8.66 11.58
C PHE A 59 0.60 7.14 11.76
N ALA A 60 -0.50 6.60 11.25
CA ALA A 60 -0.78 5.17 11.27
C ALA A 60 -1.29 4.71 9.90
N ILE A 61 -0.85 3.53 9.49
CA ILE A 61 -1.39 2.80 8.34
C ILE A 61 -2.20 1.64 8.89
N GLY A 62 -3.40 1.41 8.35
CA GLY A 62 -4.27 0.32 8.78
C GLY A 62 -4.96 0.53 10.12
N GLY A 63 -5.13 1.78 10.58
CA GLY A 63 -5.93 2.08 11.77
C GLY A 63 -5.93 3.56 12.13
N LEU A 64 -6.74 3.94 13.13
CA LEU A 64 -6.88 5.35 13.54
C LEU A 64 -5.59 5.91 14.19
N ARG A 65 -4.91 5.09 15.00
CA ARG A 65 -3.69 5.44 15.75
C ARG A 65 -2.86 4.20 16.05
N PRO A 66 -1.53 4.33 16.25
CA PRO A 66 -0.67 3.20 16.58
C PRO A 66 -1.00 2.50 17.90
N ASP A 67 -1.68 3.19 18.83
CA ASP A 67 -2.08 2.72 20.17
C ASP A 67 -3.56 2.29 20.25
N ASN A 68 -4.32 2.41 19.15
CA ASN A 68 -5.74 2.05 19.10
C ASN A 68 -5.95 0.72 18.36
N THR A 69 -6.14 -0.36 19.13
CA THR A 69 -6.36 -1.71 18.59
C THR A 69 -7.83 -2.03 18.27
N ALA A 70 -8.76 -1.10 18.54
CA ALA A 70 -10.19 -1.33 18.33
C ALA A 70 -10.69 -0.94 16.92
N GLU A 71 -9.90 -0.18 16.17
CA GLU A 71 -10.25 0.38 14.85
C GLU A 71 -9.12 0.08 13.84
N LEU A 72 -8.81 -1.22 13.71
CA LEU A 72 -7.81 -1.72 12.77
C LEU A 72 -8.46 -2.06 11.42
N TRP A 73 -7.69 -1.87 10.36
CA TRP A 73 -8.02 -2.34 9.02
C TRP A 73 -7.84 -3.86 8.95
N ASP A 74 -8.83 -4.53 8.34
CA ASP A 74 -8.80 -5.96 8.07
C ASP A 74 -8.73 -6.16 6.56
N GLY A 75 -7.51 -6.30 6.03
CA GLY A 75 -7.24 -6.43 4.60
C GLY A 75 -5.82 -6.02 4.23
N ALA A 76 -5.46 -6.20 2.96
CA ALA A 76 -4.18 -5.73 2.43
C ALA A 76 -4.21 -4.21 2.17
N ILE A 77 -3.06 -3.57 2.29
CA ILE A 77 -2.81 -2.18 1.88
C ILE A 77 -1.51 -2.19 1.10
N ASP A 78 -1.48 -1.55 -0.06
CA ASP A 78 -0.29 -1.42 -0.90
C ASP A 78 -0.13 0.03 -1.41
N ASN A 79 1.08 0.41 -1.81
CA ASN A 79 1.41 1.69 -2.44
C ASN A 79 0.97 2.93 -1.64
N VAL A 80 1.29 2.96 -0.33
CA VAL A 80 1.00 4.11 0.52
C VAL A 80 2.01 5.23 0.31
N PHE A 81 1.53 6.41 -0.10
CA PHE A 81 2.33 7.61 -0.28
C PHE A 81 1.80 8.76 0.57
N VAL A 82 2.71 9.61 1.06
CA VAL A 82 2.38 10.87 1.72
C VAL A 82 3.17 11.97 1.03
N TYR A 83 2.47 13.01 0.58
CA TYR A 83 3.05 14.15 -0.11
C TYR A 83 2.92 15.42 0.73
N GLU A 84 3.89 16.31 0.59
CA GLU A 84 3.77 17.68 1.05
C GLU A 84 3.10 18.51 -0.06
N GLY A 85 1.89 19.00 0.19
CA GLY A 85 1.14 19.84 -0.75
C GLY A 85 -0.07 19.15 -1.39
N ILE A 86 -0.71 19.87 -2.32
CA ILE A 86 -1.91 19.42 -3.03
C ILE A 86 -1.48 18.93 -4.41
N LEU A 87 -1.77 17.68 -4.73
CA LEU A 87 -1.59 17.17 -6.10
C LEU A 87 -2.75 17.62 -6.99
N THR A 88 -2.47 17.91 -8.25
CA THR A 88 -3.50 18.19 -9.27
C THR A 88 -4.31 16.93 -9.63
N ASP A 89 -5.45 17.13 -10.27
CA ASP A 89 -6.30 16.00 -10.74
C ASP A 89 -5.54 15.09 -11.74
N GLU A 90 -4.67 15.68 -12.56
CA GLU A 90 -3.82 14.95 -13.50
C GLU A 90 -2.73 14.14 -12.78
N GLU A 91 -2.07 14.72 -11.78
CA GLU A 91 -1.07 14.01 -10.96
C GLU A 91 -1.70 12.89 -10.13
N MET A 92 -2.92 13.09 -9.62
CA MET A 92 -3.69 12.05 -8.92
C MET A 92 -4.06 10.90 -9.87
N LYS A 93 -4.48 11.21 -11.09
CA LYS A 93 -4.75 10.19 -12.11
C LYS A 93 -3.48 9.44 -12.50
N ASP A 94 -2.38 10.13 -12.71
CA ASP A 94 -1.08 9.50 -13.01
C ASP A 94 -0.60 8.59 -11.85
N LEU A 95 -0.82 8.99 -10.59
CA LEU A 95 -0.52 8.14 -9.45
C LEU A 95 -1.36 6.85 -9.45
N ARG A 96 -2.66 6.96 -9.72
CA ARG A 96 -3.54 5.78 -9.89
C ARG A 96 -3.06 4.90 -11.04
N ASP A 97 -2.77 5.50 -12.19
CA ASP A 97 -2.37 4.77 -13.40
C ASP A 97 -1.05 4.04 -13.20
N ARG A 98 -0.07 4.64 -12.53
CA ARG A 98 1.19 3.97 -12.17
C ARG A 98 0.99 2.82 -11.19
N ALA A 99 0.02 2.91 -10.27
CA ALA A 99 -0.32 1.80 -9.38
C ALA A 99 -0.99 0.65 -10.15
N ALA A 100 -1.81 0.95 -11.16
CA ALA A 100 -2.54 -0.03 -11.96
C ALA A 100 -1.67 -0.68 -13.05
N ILE A 101 -0.80 0.09 -13.73
CA ILE A 101 0.04 -0.35 -14.85
C ILE A 101 1.32 -1.00 -14.28
N ALA A 102 1.18 -2.21 -13.76
CA ALA A 102 2.24 -3.03 -13.14
C ALA A 102 3.23 -3.67 -14.15
N GLY A 103 3.51 -3.03 -15.28
CA GLY A 103 4.31 -3.62 -16.36
C GLY A 103 5.83 -3.68 -16.09
N GLU A 104 6.37 -2.75 -15.29
CA GLU A 104 7.83 -2.67 -15.02
C GLU A 104 8.18 -2.46 -13.54
N VAL A 105 7.18 -2.40 -12.67
CA VAL A 105 7.36 -2.10 -11.25
C VAL A 105 7.24 -3.39 -10.44
N LEU A 106 8.23 -3.65 -9.58
CA LEU A 106 8.18 -4.68 -8.55
C LEU A 106 6.97 -4.41 -7.65
N ARG A 107 5.94 -5.27 -7.73
CA ARG A 107 4.67 -5.11 -7.03
C ARG A 107 4.29 -6.42 -6.36
N ILE A 108 3.96 -6.36 -5.07
CA ILE A 108 3.37 -7.49 -4.36
C ILE A 108 1.93 -7.66 -4.88
N THR A 109 1.65 -8.81 -5.48
CA THR A 109 0.34 -9.14 -6.07
C THR A 109 -0.53 -9.97 -5.14
N GLU A 110 0.08 -10.65 -4.16
CA GLU A 110 -0.64 -11.49 -3.20
C GLU A 110 0.12 -11.53 -1.87
N VAL A 111 -0.63 -11.50 -0.77
CA VAL A 111 -0.14 -11.70 0.60
C VAL A 111 -1.03 -12.71 1.29
N VAL A 112 -0.45 -13.82 1.73
CA VAL A 112 -1.16 -14.86 2.50
C VAL A 112 -0.49 -15.00 3.86
N ARG A 113 -1.24 -14.72 4.93
CA ARG A 113 -0.80 -15.04 6.30
C ARG A 113 -1.15 -16.49 6.62
N ASN A 114 -0.13 -17.32 6.83
CA ASN A 114 -0.31 -18.75 7.07
C ASN A 114 -0.66 -19.02 8.54
N PRO A 115 -1.30 -20.17 8.86
CA PRO A 115 -1.69 -20.51 10.24
C PRO A 115 -0.53 -20.64 11.23
N ASP A 116 0.69 -20.85 10.75
CA ASP A 116 1.91 -20.95 11.54
C ASP A 116 2.62 -19.61 11.76
N ASN A 117 2.00 -18.50 11.35
CA ASN A 117 2.55 -17.13 11.35
C ASN A 117 3.68 -16.86 10.35
N SER A 118 3.96 -17.76 9.41
CA SER A 118 4.70 -17.38 8.20
C SER A 118 3.82 -16.53 7.27
N VAL A 119 4.45 -15.77 6.37
CA VAL A 119 3.77 -14.97 5.34
C VAL A 119 4.24 -15.43 3.98
N THR A 120 3.31 -15.74 3.08
CA THR A 120 3.61 -15.97 1.67
C THR A 120 3.34 -14.70 0.88
N LEU A 121 4.36 -14.22 0.17
CA LEU A 121 4.29 -13.09 -0.74
C LEU A 121 4.42 -13.59 -2.18
N THR A 122 3.57 -13.10 -3.08
CA THR A 122 3.76 -13.22 -4.53
C THR A 122 3.96 -11.83 -5.11
N TRP A 123 4.90 -11.65 -6.02
CA TRP A 123 5.18 -10.36 -6.68
C TRP A 123 5.49 -10.49 -8.17
N THR A 124 5.33 -9.39 -8.90
CA THR A 124 5.84 -9.23 -10.28
C THR A 124 7.36 -9.21 -10.27
N SER A 125 7.99 -10.07 -11.06
CA SER A 125 9.45 -10.23 -11.10
C SER A 125 10.01 -10.13 -12.50
N ASN A 126 11.26 -9.69 -12.59
CA ASN A 126 12.04 -9.69 -13.82
C ASN A 126 12.37 -11.14 -14.26
N PRO A 127 12.03 -11.54 -15.49
CA PRO A 127 12.22 -12.91 -15.97
C PRO A 127 13.67 -13.24 -16.35
N ASN A 128 14.59 -12.26 -16.32
CA ASN A 128 15.98 -12.47 -16.67
C ASN A 128 16.66 -13.43 -15.69
N ALA A 129 17.32 -14.45 -16.26
CA ALA A 129 18.11 -15.42 -15.50
C ALA A 129 19.16 -14.72 -14.63
N GLY A 130 19.27 -15.16 -13.38
CA GLY A 130 20.19 -14.59 -12.40
C GLY A 130 19.66 -13.41 -11.61
N THR A 131 18.45 -12.91 -11.90
CA THR A 131 17.79 -11.94 -11.02
C THR A 131 17.43 -12.58 -9.68
N THR A 132 17.81 -11.93 -8.59
CA THR A 132 17.42 -12.30 -7.22
C THR A 132 16.77 -11.13 -6.49
N TYR A 133 16.08 -11.43 -5.40
CA TYR A 133 15.39 -10.49 -4.53
C TYR A 133 15.78 -10.70 -3.08
N THR A 134 15.73 -9.62 -2.31
CA THR A 134 15.79 -9.63 -0.85
C THR A 134 14.39 -9.42 -0.28
N VAL A 135 14.03 -10.20 0.74
CA VAL A 135 12.84 -10.01 1.57
C VAL A 135 13.30 -9.54 2.96
N LEU A 136 12.90 -8.32 3.30
CA LEU A 136 13.20 -7.68 4.59
C LEU A 136 11.94 -7.63 5.45
N PHE A 137 12.13 -7.58 6.78
CA PHE A 137 11.03 -7.40 7.73
C PHE A 137 11.38 -6.45 8.89
N SER A 138 10.35 -5.81 9.45
CA SER A 138 10.46 -5.04 10.69
C SER A 138 9.13 -5.03 11.45
N GLN A 139 9.18 -4.77 12.76
CA GLN A 139 8.00 -4.45 13.56
C GLN A 139 7.83 -2.93 13.77
N ASP A 140 8.83 -2.14 13.33
CA ASP A 140 8.86 -0.69 13.42
C ASP A 140 9.18 -0.08 12.04
N LEU A 141 8.18 0.60 11.47
CA LEU A 141 8.30 1.27 10.16
C LEU A 141 9.21 2.51 10.23
N SER A 142 9.52 3.02 11.42
CA SER A 142 10.38 4.20 11.60
C SER A 142 11.88 3.86 11.54
N ASP A 143 12.24 2.58 11.65
CA ASP A 143 13.63 2.15 11.54
C ASP A 143 14.14 2.31 10.10
N PRO A 144 15.34 2.89 9.90
CA PRO A 144 16.00 2.89 8.60
C PRO A 144 16.13 1.48 8.02
N LEU A 145 15.99 1.34 6.69
CA LEU A 145 15.99 0.03 6.01
C LEU A 145 17.22 -0.83 6.30
N GLU A 146 18.37 -0.23 6.57
CA GLU A 146 19.61 -0.94 6.94
C GLU A 146 19.55 -1.65 8.30
N PHE A 147 18.53 -1.37 9.12
CA PHE A 147 18.30 -2.02 10.41
C PHE A 147 17.17 -3.05 10.37
N TRP A 148 16.49 -3.21 9.24
CA TRP A 148 15.46 -4.23 9.08
C TRP A 148 16.10 -5.62 9.10
N GLY A 149 15.36 -6.61 9.58
CA GLY A 149 15.80 -8.00 9.57
C GLY A 149 15.74 -8.59 8.16
N ASP A 150 16.72 -9.40 7.82
CA ASP A 150 16.73 -10.18 6.58
C ASP A 150 15.98 -11.51 6.80
N ASP A 151 14.94 -11.76 5.99
CA ASP A 151 14.31 -13.08 5.93
C ASP A 151 15.06 -13.99 4.92
N ASP A 152 15.27 -13.48 3.70
CA ASP A 152 16.07 -14.12 2.65
C ASP A 152 16.65 -13.04 1.72
N ASP A 153 17.95 -13.07 1.46
CA ASP A 153 18.66 -12.11 0.60
C ASP A 153 18.90 -12.61 -0.84
N SER A 154 18.41 -13.82 -1.16
CA SER A 154 18.83 -14.59 -2.32
C SER A 154 17.69 -15.22 -3.13
N VAL A 155 16.44 -14.79 -2.90
CA VAL A 155 15.25 -15.36 -3.55
C VAL A 155 15.38 -15.23 -5.08
N ALA A 156 15.53 -16.37 -5.77
CA ALA A 156 15.67 -16.39 -7.22
C ALA A 156 14.35 -16.04 -7.92
N SER A 157 14.44 -15.30 -9.03
CA SER A 157 13.28 -15.00 -9.86
C SER A 157 12.59 -16.28 -10.37
N GLY A 158 11.28 -16.35 -10.21
CA GLY A 158 10.40 -17.38 -10.77
C GLY A 158 9.99 -17.14 -12.23
N GLY A 159 10.44 -16.05 -12.84
CA GLY A 159 10.02 -15.60 -14.17
C GLY A 159 9.30 -14.26 -14.09
N GLU A 160 8.12 -14.16 -14.70
CA GLU A 160 7.25 -12.97 -14.63
C GLU A 160 6.69 -12.74 -13.22
N THR A 161 6.56 -13.80 -12.43
CA THR A 161 6.20 -13.72 -11.00
C THR A 161 7.11 -14.58 -10.15
N THR A 162 7.29 -14.17 -8.91
CA THR A 162 8.05 -14.91 -7.89
C THR A 162 7.20 -15.02 -6.64
N THR A 163 7.24 -16.18 -6.00
CA THR A 163 6.55 -16.44 -4.74
C THR A 163 7.57 -16.90 -3.70
N HIS A 164 7.47 -16.36 -2.50
CA HIS A 164 8.31 -16.71 -1.35
C HIS A 164 7.48 -16.82 -0.09
N THR A 165 7.78 -17.81 0.74
CA THR A 165 7.20 -17.96 2.07
C THR A 165 8.30 -17.70 3.09
N THR A 166 8.06 -16.72 3.97
CA THR A 166 9.01 -16.34 5.01
C THR A 166 9.26 -17.45 6.02
N GLY A 167 10.24 -17.24 6.88
CA GLY A 167 10.29 -17.92 8.18
C GLY A 167 9.04 -17.69 9.03
N ILE A 168 8.92 -18.45 10.12
CA ILE A 168 7.86 -18.28 11.11
C ILE A 168 8.18 -17.08 11.99
N PHE A 169 7.29 -16.10 12.04
CA PHE A 169 7.39 -14.97 12.97
C PHE A 169 6.68 -15.27 14.29
N GLU A 170 7.14 -14.63 15.37
CA GLU A 170 6.35 -14.57 16.59
C GLU A 170 5.01 -13.85 16.33
N ALA A 171 4.00 -14.17 17.13
CA ALA A 171 2.73 -13.46 17.03
C ALA A 171 2.93 -12.02 17.53
N VAL A 172 2.96 -11.08 16.59
CA VAL A 172 3.19 -9.65 16.82
C VAL A 172 1.99 -8.85 16.34
N ASP A 173 1.77 -7.70 16.97
CA ASP A 173 0.67 -6.79 16.59
C ASP A 173 0.95 -6.10 15.26
N LYS A 174 2.23 -5.98 14.86
CA LYS A 174 2.68 -5.30 13.65
C LYS A 174 3.83 -6.05 13.01
N LEU A 175 3.75 -6.21 11.69
CA LEU A 175 4.81 -6.78 10.86
C LEU A 175 4.77 -6.07 9.51
N PHE A 176 5.90 -5.52 9.11
CA PHE A 176 6.12 -4.88 7.82
C PHE A 176 7.09 -5.74 7.01
N LEU A 177 6.81 -5.93 5.73
CA LEU A 177 7.69 -6.65 4.81
C LEU A 177 7.99 -5.80 3.58
N ILE A 178 9.21 -5.91 3.07
CA ILE A 178 9.64 -5.27 1.83
C ILE A 178 10.30 -6.31 0.94
N VAL A 179 9.97 -6.29 -0.35
CA VAL A 179 10.70 -7.01 -1.39
C VAL A 179 11.54 -6.00 -2.16
N LYS A 180 12.83 -6.28 -2.30
CA LYS A 180 13.77 -5.47 -3.10
C LYS A 180 14.44 -6.34 -4.15
N LYS A 181 14.55 -5.85 -5.38
CA LYS A 181 15.42 -6.48 -6.38
C LYS A 181 16.89 -6.26 -6.00
N ASN A 182 17.71 -7.30 -6.08
CA ASN A 182 19.17 -7.17 -5.95
C ASN A 182 19.80 -6.54 -7.19
N GLU A 183 20.86 -5.77 -6.98
CA GLU A 183 21.67 -5.18 -8.06
C GLU A 183 22.59 -6.19 -8.74
#